data_AF-A0A068QW40-F1
#
_entry.id   AF-A0A068QW40-F1
#
_cell.length_a   1.000
_cell.length_b   1.000
_cell.length_c   1.000
_cell.angle_alpha   90.00
_cell.angle_beta   90.00
_cell.angle_gamma   90.00
#
_symmetry.space_group_name_H-M   'P 1'
#
loop_
_entity.id
_entity.type
_entity.pdbx_description
1 polymer ?
#
loop_
_entity_poly.entity_id
_entity_poly.type
_entity_poly.pdbx_seq_one_letter_code
_entity_poly.pdbx_strand_id
1 'polypeptide(L)' 'MTNSTPIEPNKTLDKKIWTDIESLVGDIATTIDDLLNTLRDADVISADIVKIITTVINRLAEAIEKIIEDLFIKDKK' A
#
# COMPACT_ATOMS: atom_id res chain seq x y z
N MET A 1 -34.14 9.60 -30.32
CA MET A 1 -33.22 10.45 -29.55
C MET A 1 -32.66 9.56 -28.46
N THR A 2 -31.39 9.14 -28.56
CA THR A 2 -30.76 8.30 -27.55
C THR A 2 -30.45 9.17 -26.34
N ASN A 3 -31.15 8.94 -25.24
CA ASN A 3 -30.81 9.53 -23.95
C ASN A 3 -29.47 8.93 -23.52
N SER A 4 -28.38 9.58 -23.89
CA SER A 4 -27.07 9.33 -23.33
C SER A 4 -27.12 9.81 -21.88
N THR A 5 -27.35 8.88 -20.95
CA THR A 5 -27.08 9.11 -19.54
C THR A 5 -25.65 9.63 -19.44
N PRO A 6 -25.40 10.84 -18.90
CA PRO A 6 -24.05 11.29 -18.65
C PRO A 6 -23.37 10.25 -17.77
N ILE A 7 -22.30 9.64 -18.26
CA ILE A 7 -21.44 8.81 -17.44
C ILE A 7 -20.73 9.83 -16.54
N GLU A 8 -21.25 10.05 -15.33
CA GLU A 8 -20.55 10.86 -14.34
C GLU A 8 -19.15 10.27 -14.14
N PRO A 9 -18.10 11.10 -14.03
CA PRO A 9 -16.76 10.63 -13.69
C PRO A 9 -16.78 10.08 -12.25
N ASN A 10 -17.16 8.81 -12.14
CA ASN A 10 -16.82 7.88 -11.08
C ASN A 10 -15.29 7.89 -10.95
N LYS A 11 -14.64 8.20 -9.83
CA LYS A 11 -15.01 8.00 -8.44
C LYS A 11 -13.96 8.74 -7.62
N THR A 12 -14.33 9.75 -6.86
CA THR A 12 -13.53 10.08 -5.68
C THR A 12 -13.69 8.88 -4.74
N LEU A 13 -12.76 7.92 -4.77
CA LEU A 13 -11.95 7.76 -3.57
C LEU A 13 -12.63 8.09 -2.23
N ASP A 14 -13.70 7.42 -1.76
CA ASP A 14 -14.32 7.83 -0.50
C ASP A 14 -13.21 7.92 0.56
N LYS A 15 -13.09 9.04 1.29
CA LYS A 15 -11.98 9.27 2.23
C LYS A 15 -11.77 8.10 3.22
N LYS A 16 -12.85 7.36 3.48
CA LYS A 16 -12.82 6.10 4.22
C LYS A 16 -11.99 5.01 3.53
N ILE A 17 -12.22 4.76 2.23
CA ILE A 17 -11.47 3.78 1.45
C ILE A 17 -9.98 4.14 1.43
N TRP A 18 -9.64 5.44 1.40
CA TRP A 18 -8.25 5.90 1.52
C TRP A 18 -7.62 5.45 2.84
N THR A 19 -8.25 5.78 3.98
CA THR A 19 -7.77 5.39 5.30
C THR A 19 -7.71 3.87 5.48
N ASP A 20 -8.68 3.14 4.92
CA ASP A 20 -8.69 1.68 4.93
C ASP A 20 -7.47 1.10 4.16
N ILE A 21 -7.09 1.70 3.02
CA ILE A 21 -5.91 1.27 2.25
C ILE A 21 -4.60 1.59 2.98
N GLU A 22 -4.43 2.81 3.52
CA GLU A 22 -3.26 3.17 4.33
C GLU A 22 -3.10 2.22 5.52
N SER A 23 -4.20 1.93 6.22
CA SER A 23 -4.19 0.99 7.35
C SER A 23 -3.76 -0.40 6.91
N LEU A 24 -4.31 -0.93 5.80
CA LEU A 24 -3.94 -2.25 5.29
C LEU A 24 -2.46 -2.34 4.90
N VAL A 25 -1.90 -1.29 4.28
CA VAL A 25 -0.48 -1.25 3.94
C VAL A 25 0.39 -1.27 5.20
N GLY A 26 0.03 -0.47 6.21
CA GLY A 26 0.72 -0.46 7.51
C GLY A 26 0.65 -1.81 8.24
N ASP A 27 -0.52 -2.45 8.25
CA ASP A 27 -0.73 -3.77 8.86
C ASP A 27 0.09 -4.85 8.16
N ILE A 28 0.16 -4.81 6.82
CA ILE A 28 1.00 -5.73 6.03
C ILE A 28 2.48 -5.53 6.35
N ALA A 29 2.96 -4.29 6.38
CA ALA A 29 4.37 -3.99 6.69
C ALA A 29 4.74 -4.53 8.08
N THR A 30 3.91 -4.24 9.08
CA THR A 30 4.09 -4.72 10.46
C THR A 30 4.11 -6.25 10.53
N THR A 31 3.14 -6.91 9.88
CA THR A 31 3.04 -8.38 9.87
C THR A 31 4.30 -9.03 9.28
N ILE A 32 4.87 -8.43 8.22
CA ILE A 32 6.06 -9.00 7.61
C ILE A 32 7.29 -8.76 8.48
N ASP A 33 7.44 -7.59 9.11
CA ASP A 33 8.54 -7.33 10.04
C ASP A 33 8.52 -8.32 11.23
N ASP A 34 7.35 -8.60 11.80
CA ASP A 34 7.19 -9.61 12.86
C ASP A 34 7.57 -11.02 12.40
N LEU A 35 7.18 -11.39 11.18
CA LEU A 35 7.54 -12.68 10.58
C LEU A 35 9.06 -12.80 10.37
N LEU A 36 9.71 -11.73 9.88
CA LEU A 36 11.15 -11.70 9.68
C LEU A 36 11.92 -11.80 11.00
N ASN A 37 11.46 -11.08 12.03
CA ASN A 37 12.04 -11.19 13.38
C ASN A 37 11.90 -12.61 13.92
N THR A 38 10.72 -13.24 13.77
CA THR A 38 10.50 -14.63 14.19
C THR A 38 11.42 -15.61 13.46
N LEU A 39 11.55 -15.47 12.14
CA LEU A 39 12.43 -16.33 11.34
C LEU A 39 13.92 -16.15 11.68
N ARG A 40 14.33 -14.93 12.02
CA ARG A 40 15.69 -14.63 12.47
C ARG A 40 15.96 -15.23 13.85
N ASP A 41 15.02 -15.05 14.78
CA ASP A 41 15.17 -15.54 16.15
C ASP A 41 15.12 -17.09 16.20
N ALA A 42 14.50 -17.71 15.20
CA ALA A 42 14.55 -19.15 14.94
C ALA A 42 15.80 -19.63 14.15
N ASP A 43 16.74 -18.72 13.83
CA ASP A 43 17.96 -18.97 13.04
C ASP A 43 17.70 -19.57 11.64
N VAL A 44 16.52 -19.29 11.07
CA VAL A 44 16.11 -19.75 9.73
C VAL A 44 16.62 -18.80 8.65
N ILE A 45 16.80 -17.51 8.97
CA ILE A 45 17.33 -16.48 8.09
C ILE A 45 18.36 -15.60 8.81
N SER A 46 19.36 -15.10 8.08
CA SER A 46 20.35 -14.20 8.65
C SER A 46 19.79 -12.78 8.86
N ALA A 47 20.41 -12.03 9.78
CA ALA A 47 20.06 -10.63 10.03
C ALA A 47 20.21 -9.73 8.78
N ASP A 48 21.12 -10.06 7.87
CA ASP A 48 21.30 -9.31 6.62
C ASP A 48 20.15 -9.57 5.64
N ILE A 49 19.65 -10.81 5.58
CA ILE A 49 18.46 -11.16 4.78
C ILE A 49 17.23 -10.42 5.31
N VAL A 50 17.05 -10.36 6.64
CA VAL A 50 15.97 -9.56 7.25
C VAL A 50 16.02 -8.11 6.80
N LYS A 51 17.18 -7.46 6.91
CA LYS A 51 17.34 -6.05 6.50
C LYS A 51 17.01 -5.82 5.03
N ILE A 52 17.44 -6.74 4.15
CA ILE A 52 17.11 -6.65 2.72
C ILE A 52 15.60 -6.73 2.51
N ILE A 53 14.93 -7.69 3.15
CA ILE A 53 13.50 -7.89 2.97
C ILE A 53 12.71 -6.71 3.53
N THR A 54 12.99 -6.24 4.76
CA THR A 54 12.37 -5.02 5.33
C THR A 54 12.57 -3.81 4.41
N THR A 55 13.77 -3.65 3.82
CA THR A 55 14.02 -2.56 2.85
C THR A 55 13.14 -2.68 1.60
N VAL A 56 12.96 -3.90 1.06
CA VAL A 56 12.10 -4.14 -0.11
C VAL A 56 10.64 -3.85 0.22
N ILE A 57 10.16 -4.24 1.39
CA ILE A 57 8.78 -4.00 1.83
C ILE A 57 8.50 -2.52 2.00
N ASN A 58 9.40 -1.78 2.65
CA ASN A 58 9.24 -0.33 2.81
C ASN A 58 9.18 0.36 1.45
N ARG A 59 10.05 -0.03 0.49
CA ARG A 59 10.00 0.52 -0.88
C ARG A 59 8.71 0.15 -1.62
N LEU A 60 8.16 -1.04 -1.37
CA LEU A 60 6.88 -1.45 -1.95
C LEU A 60 5.72 -0.63 -1.35
N ALA A 61 5.71 -0.42 -0.04
CA ALA A 61 4.73 0.41 0.64
C ALA A 61 4.76 1.85 0.10
N GLU A 62 5.94 2.47 0.04
CA GLU A 62 6.13 3.82 -0.55
C GLU A 62 5.67 3.89 -2.01
N ALA A 63 5.96 2.87 -2.82
CA ALA A 63 5.53 2.82 -4.21
C ALA A 63 4.00 2.72 -4.33
N ILE A 64 3.37 1.93 -3.46
CA ILE A 64 1.90 1.80 -3.38
C ILE A 64 1.29 3.15 -2.97
N GLU A 65 1.78 3.77 -1.89
CA GLU A 65 1.32 5.10 -1.45
C GLU A 65 1.39 6.10 -2.61
N LYS A 66 2.51 6.17 -3.31
CA LYS A 66 2.69 7.08 -4.44
C LYS A 66 1.76 6.79 -5.62
N ILE A 67 1.53 5.53 -5.97
CA ILE A 67 0.57 5.16 -7.03
C ILE A 67 -0.83 5.62 -6.63
N ILE A 68 -1.22 5.43 -5.37
CA ILE A 68 -2.51 5.86 -4.86
C ILE A 68 -2.58 7.40 -4.89
N GLU A 69 -1.55 8.12 -4.45
CA GLU A 69 -1.49 9.59 -4.57
C GLU A 69 -1.65 10.06 -6.03
N ASP A 70 -0.90 9.46 -6.96
CA ASP A 70 -0.97 9.81 -8.39
C ASP A 70 -2.34 9.52 -9.01
N LEU A 71 -3.03 8.46 -8.58
CA LEU A 71 -4.34 8.09 -9.09
C LEU A 71 -5.48 8.96 -8.53
N PHE A 72 -5.32 9.56 -7.35
CA PHE A 72 -6.46 10.19 -6.63
C PHE A 72 -6.25 11.64 -6.21
N ILE A 73 -5.01 12.14 -6.14
CA ILE A 73 -4.71 13.54 -5.78
C ILE A 73 -4.44 14.39 -7.02
N LYS A 74 -3.95 13.78 -8.11
CA LYS A 74 -3.51 14.49 -9.32
C LYS A 74 -4.64 15.15 -10.12
N ASP A 75 -5.89 14.75 -9.90
CA ASP A 75 -7.09 15.36 -10.51
C ASP A 75 -7.48 16.73 -9.90
N LYS A 76 -6.73 17.26 -8.93
CA LYS A 76 -7.00 18.56 -8.27
C LYS A 76 -6.21 19.77 -8.80
N LYS A 77 -5.60 19.71 -10.00
CA LYS A 77 -4.91 20.88 -10.61
C LYS A 77 -5.50 21.30 -11.94
#